data_AF-A0A946PCW7-F1
#
_entry.id   AF-A0A946PCW7-F1
#
_cell.length_a   1.000
_cell.length_b   1.000
_cell.length_c   1.000
_cell.angle_alpha   90.00
_cell.angle_beta   90.00
_cell.angle_gamma   90.00
#
_symmetry.space_group_name_H-M   'P 1'
#
loop_
_entity.id
_entity.type
_entity.pdbx_description
1 polymer ?
#
loop_
_entity_poly.entity_id
_entity_poly.type
_entity_poly.pdbx_seq_one_letter_code
_entity_poly.pdbx_strand_id
1 'polypeptide(L)'
;DALGVHGGRAFLVGHPLGDSFHDHFAAGIYEGESDLLGLALFKGIVKHHPLVSKRSFLDWIQWRISRSLQFFPPKEDAALLDSELRSLAFQARRNLIVASIETDRLLRAYGRKLAEQQLILTDLSDRIQGFISCLAVIHYADRLADTDSVQAATCWCRSILLSCAGKALVKGDYRRLANLGRSCLHRYSA
;
A
#
# COMPACT_ATOMS: atom_id res chain seq x y z
N ASP A 1 11.59 9.54 10.47
CA ASP A 1 12.85 9.92 9.78
C ASP A 1 13.31 11.35 10.01
N ALA A 2 12.47 12.38 9.83
CA ALA A 2 12.87 13.78 10.04
C ALA A 2 13.42 14.09 11.46
N LEU A 3 12.85 13.45 12.49
CA LEU A 3 13.36 13.53 13.87
C LEU A 3 14.82 13.07 13.99
N GLY A 4 15.20 12.01 13.26
CA GLY A 4 16.59 11.51 13.26
C GLY A 4 17.56 12.48 12.59
N VAL A 5 17.10 13.22 11.57
CA VAL A 5 17.91 14.24 10.87
C VAL A 5 18.09 15.49 11.75
N HIS A 6 17.05 15.91 12.46
CA HIS A 6 17.07 17.14 13.27
C HIS A 6 17.57 16.89 14.70
N GLY A 7 17.54 15.64 15.16
CA GLY A 7 18.00 15.24 16.49
C GLY A 7 17.28 15.98 17.60
N GLY A 8 18.00 16.25 18.69
CA GLY A 8 17.45 16.95 19.86
C GLY A 8 16.91 18.36 19.57
N ARG A 9 17.29 18.97 18.44
CA ARG A 9 16.82 20.31 18.05
C ARG A 9 15.32 20.33 17.75
N ALA A 10 14.77 19.20 17.31
CA ALA A 10 13.33 19.07 17.04
C ALA A 10 12.46 19.28 18.29
N PHE A 11 13.03 19.17 19.50
CA PHE A 11 12.32 19.38 20.76
C PHE A 11 12.45 20.80 21.33
N LEU A 12 13.16 21.69 20.64
CA LEU A 12 13.24 23.09 21.05
C LEU A 12 11.93 23.81 20.74
N VAL A 13 11.49 24.67 21.66
CA VAL A 13 10.29 25.48 21.50
C VAL A 13 10.43 26.37 20.25
N GLY A 14 9.41 26.34 19.37
CA GLY A 14 9.39 27.08 18.11
C GLY A 14 10.13 26.39 16.96
N HIS A 15 10.58 25.14 17.15
CA HIS A 15 11.10 24.35 16.05
C HIS A 15 9.92 23.83 15.19
N PRO A 16 9.83 24.13 13.88
CA PRO A 16 8.67 23.77 13.07
C PRO A 16 8.32 22.27 13.11
N LEU A 17 9.33 21.40 13.03
CA LEU A 17 9.15 19.95 13.16
C LEU A 17 8.56 19.53 14.52
N GLY A 18 9.00 20.17 15.61
CA GLY A 18 8.49 19.89 16.96
C GLY A 18 7.03 20.30 17.09
N ASP A 19 6.68 21.47 16.58
CA ASP A 19 5.31 21.99 16.59
C ASP A 19 4.39 21.10 15.74
N SER A 20 4.85 20.64 14.57
CA SER A 20 4.08 19.73 13.69
C SER A 20 3.84 18.33 14.28
N PHE A 21 4.61 17.89 15.28
CA PHE A 21 4.33 16.60 15.92
C PHE A 21 2.99 16.60 16.65
N HIS A 22 2.60 17.73 17.23
CA HIS A 22 1.32 17.85 17.92
C HIS A 22 0.15 17.67 16.94
N ASP A 23 0.23 18.31 15.77
CA ASP A 23 -0.79 18.18 14.72
C ASP A 23 -0.85 16.75 14.16
N HIS A 24 0.32 16.14 13.93
CA HIS A 24 0.39 14.77 13.42
C HIS A 24 -0.17 13.74 14.42
N PHE A 25 0.20 13.84 15.70
CA PHE A 25 -0.32 12.93 16.72
C PHE A 25 -1.82 13.14 16.97
N ALA A 26 -2.30 14.38 16.87
CA ALA A 26 -3.73 14.65 16.96
C ALA A 26 -4.49 13.92 15.85
N ALA A 27 -4.03 13.99 14.60
CA ALA A 27 -4.63 13.25 13.49
C ALA A 27 -4.60 11.73 13.73
N GLY A 28 -3.43 11.19 14.11
CA GLY A 28 -3.26 9.75 14.34
C GLY A 28 -4.14 9.17 15.46
N ILE A 29 -4.34 9.95 16.54
CA ILE A 29 -5.09 9.50 17.73
C ILE A 29 -6.60 9.78 17.59
N TYR A 30 -6.99 10.98 17.15
CA TYR A 30 -8.40 11.37 17.13
C TYR A 30 -9.17 10.82 15.93
N GLU A 31 -8.51 10.63 14.78
CA GLU A 31 -9.16 10.08 13.59
C GLU A 31 -9.11 8.54 13.53
N GLY A 32 -8.46 7.89 14.52
CA GLY A 32 -8.43 6.44 14.67
C GLY A 32 -7.56 5.73 13.63
N GLU A 33 -6.44 6.35 13.26
CA GLU A 33 -5.77 6.22 11.96
C GLU A 33 -5.10 4.87 11.63
N SER A 34 -5.25 3.79 12.41
CA SER A 34 -4.55 2.54 12.05
C SER A 34 -5.39 1.29 12.25
N ASP A 35 -5.49 0.78 13.47
CA ASP A 35 -6.04 -0.57 13.66
C ASP A 35 -7.56 -0.63 13.45
N LEU A 36 -8.30 0.37 13.92
CA LEU A 36 -9.76 0.41 13.78
C LEU A 36 -10.19 0.66 12.33
N LEU A 37 -9.47 1.53 11.60
CA LEU A 37 -9.71 1.76 10.18
C LEU A 37 -9.31 0.53 9.35
N GLY A 38 -8.22 -0.15 9.69
CA GLY A 38 -7.84 -1.40 9.03
C GLY A 38 -8.90 -2.49 9.22
N LEU A 39 -9.43 -2.65 10.44
CA LEU A 39 -10.55 -3.55 10.71
C LEU A 39 -11.82 -3.14 9.97
N ALA A 40 -12.11 -1.84 9.85
CA ALA A 40 -13.26 -1.32 9.12
C ALA A 40 -13.13 -1.56 7.60
N LEU A 41 -11.95 -1.32 7.03
CA LEU A 41 -11.62 -1.64 5.63
C LEU A 41 -11.84 -3.13 5.38
N PHE A 42 -11.26 -3.97 6.23
CA PHE A 42 -11.40 -5.41 6.11
C PHE A 42 -12.87 -5.87 6.19
N LYS A 43 -13.63 -5.34 7.15
CA LYS A 43 -15.07 -5.60 7.27
C LYS A 43 -15.82 -5.21 6.00
N GLY A 44 -15.46 -4.07 5.39
CA GLY A 44 -16.00 -3.61 4.10
C GLY A 44 -15.74 -4.63 2.99
N ILE A 45 -14.50 -5.08 2.84
CA ILE A 45 -14.09 -6.08 1.83
C ILE A 45 -14.86 -7.40 2.01
N VAL A 46 -14.89 -7.91 3.25
CA VAL A 46 -15.52 -9.20 3.59
C VAL A 46 -17.03 -9.19 3.37
N LYS A 47 -17.71 -8.05 3.57
CA LYS A 47 -19.16 -7.93 3.37
C LYS A 47 -19.60 -8.35 1.95
N HIS A 48 -18.74 -8.15 0.96
CA HIS A 48 -19.01 -8.50 -0.43
C HIS A 48 -18.56 -9.93 -0.81
N HIS A 49 -17.98 -10.67 0.12
CA HIS A 49 -17.50 -12.03 -0.12
C HIS A 49 -18.69 -13.02 -0.29
N PRO A 50 -18.67 -13.94 -1.28
CA PRO A 50 -19.78 -14.86 -1.53
C PRO A 50 -20.22 -15.68 -0.31
N LEU A 51 -19.26 -16.12 0.52
CA LEU A 51 -19.53 -16.87 1.75
C LEU A 51 -20.29 -16.06 2.81
N VAL A 52 -20.17 -14.72 2.80
CA VAL A 52 -20.81 -13.83 3.76
C VAL A 52 -22.13 -13.28 3.22
N SER A 53 -22.20 -13.04 1.92
CA SER A 53 -23.39 -12.55 1.20
C SER A 53 -24.52 -13.60 1.07
N LYS A 54 -24.41 -14.78 1.70
CA LYS A 54 -25.36 -15.92 1.56
C LYS A 54 -25.63 -16.33 0.11
N ARG A 55 -24.61 -16.24 -0.75
CA ARG A 55 -24.70 -16.65 -2.15
C ARG A 55 -24.52 -18.16 -2.30
N SER A 56 -24.88 -18.70 -3.46
CA SER A 56 -24.77 -20.14 -3.73
C SER A 56 -23.31 -20.59 -3.69
N PHE A 57 -23.08 -21.87 -3.40
CA PHE A 57 -21.77 -22.50 -3.54
C PHE A 57 -21.18 -22.32 -4.95
N LEU A 58 -22.04 -22.30 -5.98
CA LEU A 58 -21.63 -22.01 -7.35
C LEU A 58 -21.08 -20.60 -7.52
N ASP A 59 -21.68 -19.61 -6.86
CA ASP A 59 -21.19 -18.22 -6.89
C ASP A 59 -19.81 -18.09 -6.25
N TRP A 60 -19.56 -18.88 -5.19
CA TRP A 60 -18.22 -18.96 -4.58
C TRP A 60 -17.20 -19.63 -5.50
N ILE A 61 -17.55 -20.75 -6.15
CA ILE A 61 -16.67 -21.39 -7.15
C ILE A 61 -16.37 -20.42 -8.29
N GLN A 62 -17.40 -19.78 -8.85
CA GLN A 62 -17.26 -18.81 -9.93
C GLN A 62 -16.37 -17.64 -9.51
N TRP A 63 -16.57 -17.09 -8.30
CA TRP A 63 -15.71 -16.06 -7.76
C TRP A 63 -14.26 -16.55 -7.65
N ARG A 64 -14.03 -17.74 -7.10
CA ARG A 64 -12.68 -18.29 -6.90
C ARG A 64 -11.95 -18.53 -8.23
N ILE A 65 -12.65 -19.07 -9.22
CA ILE A 65 -12.15 -19.23 -10.59
C ILE A 65 -11.87 -17.85 -11.22
N SER A 66 -12.76 -16.87 -11.03
CA SER A 66 -12.57 -15.52 -11.57
C SER A 66 -11.32 -14.84 -11.00
N ARG A 67 -10.97 -15.07 -9.72
CA ARG A 67 -9.72 -14.55 -9.12
C ARG A 67 -8.50 -15.22 -9.72
N SER A 68 -8.58 -16.51 -10.02
CA SER A 68 -7.51 -17.23 -10.75
C SER A 68 -7.35 -16.74 -12.19
N LEU A 69 -8.45 -16.32 -12.85
CA LEU A 69 -8.42 -15.76 -14.20
C LEU A 69 -8.03 -14.28 -14.23
N GLN A 70 -8.26 -13.52 -13.16
CA GLN A 70 -7.84 -12.13 -13.02
C GLN A 70 -6.35 -11.96 -12.78
N PHE A 71 -5.58 -13.05 -12.71
CA PHE A 71 -4.12 -13.02 -12.62
C PHE A 71 -3.46 -12.38 -13.85
N PHE A 72 -4.21 -12.21 -14.95
CA PHE A 72 -3.79 -11.46 -16.14
C PHE A 72 -4.02 -9.95 -15.96
N PRO A 73 -3.10 -9.10 -16.43
CA PRO A 73 -3.15 -7.66 -16.21
C PRO A 73 -4.45 -7.06 -16.80
N PRO A 74 -5.14 -6.16 -16.08
CA PRO A 74 -6.25 -5.43 -16.64
C PRO A 74 -5.77 -4.53 -17.78
N LYS A 75 -6.64 -4.27 -18.75
CA LYS A 75 -6.36 -3.34 -19.87
C LYS A 75 -5.95 -1.95 -19.39
N GLU A 76 -6.39 -1.56 -18.19
CA GLU A 76 -6.04 -0.29 -17.55
C GLU A 76 -4.52 -0.10 -17.38
N ASP A 77 -3.79 -1.17 -17.03
CA ASP A 77 -2.35 -1.07 -16.81
C ASP A 77 -1.57 -1.03 -18.13
N ALA A 78 -2.18 -1.51 -19.23
CA ALA A 78 -1.57 -1.41 -20.55
C ALA A 78 -1.48 0.04 -21.05
N ALA A 79 -2.27 0.95 -20.47
CA ALA A 79 -2.22 2.38 -20.78
C ALA A 79 -1.04 3.09 -20.12
N LEU A 80 -0.43 2.52 -19.07
CA LEU A 80 0.74 3.10 -18.40
C LEU A 80 1.90 3.17 -19.40
N LEU A 81 2.46 4.35 -19.63
CA LEU A 81 3.50 4.55 -20.65
C LEU A 81 4.85 4.04 -20.17
N ASP A 82 5.17 4.26 -18.88
CA ASP A 82 6.41 3.81 -18.29
C ASP A 82 6.38 2.30 -17.99
N SER A 83 7.36 1.58 -18.55
CA SER A 83 7.45 0.12 -18.41
C SER A 83 7.72 -0.36 -16.98
N GLU A 84 8.41 0.45 -16.17
CA GLU A 84 8.76 0.12 -14.80
C GLU A 84 7.55 0.32 -13.89
N LEU A 85 6.84 1.44 -14.03
CA LEU A 85 5.55 1.69 -13.39
C LEU A 85 4.52 0.62 -13.75
N ARG A 86 4.47 0.21 -15.03
CA ARG A 86 3.60 -0.89 -15.48
C ARG A 86 3.93 -2.21 -14.77
N SER A 87 5.20 -2.54 -14.61
CA SER A 87 5.64 -3.74 -13.89
C SER A 87 5.25 -3.70 -12.41
N LEU A 88 5.38 -2.53 -11.77
CA LEU A 88 5.00 -2.34 -10.37
C LEU A 88 3.47 -2.41 -10.18
N ALA A 89 2.69 -1.85 -11.11
CA ALA A 89 1.23 -1.93 -11.08
C ALA A 89 0.78 -3.38 -11.20
N PHE A 90 1.36 -4.14 -12.13
CA PHE A 90 1.09 -5.57 -12.27
C PHE A 90 1.37 -6.33 -10.98
N GLN A 91 2.50 -6.06 -10.31
CA GLN A 91 2.84 -6.68 -9.04
C GLN A 91 1.83 -6.33 -7.93
N ALA A 92 1.45 -5.07 -7.80
CA ALA A 92 0.47 -4.61 -6.82
C ALA A 92 -0.90 -5.28 -7.02
N ARG A 93 -1.41 -5.33 -8.27
CA ARG A 93 -2.69 -6.00 -8.57
C ARG A 93 -2.64 -7.50 -8.31
N ARG A 94 -1.55 -8.15 -8.71
CA ARG A 94 -1.36 -9.58 -8.43
C ARG A 94 -1.39 -9.85 -6.93
N ASN A 95 -0.73 -9.01 -6.13
CA ASN A 95 -0.73 -9.15 -4.68
C ASN A 95 -2.12 -8.88 -4.06
N LEU A 96 -2.93 -7.96 -4.62
CA LEU A 96 -4.32 -7.79 -4.21
C LEU A 96 -5.16 -9.05 -4.45
N ILE A 97 -4.94 -9.73 -5.57
CA ILE A 97 -5.60 -11.02 -5.86
C ILE A 97 -5.17 -12.07 -4.84
N VAL A 98 -3.87 -12.17 -4.54
CA VAL A 98 -3.36 -13.08 -3.50
C VAL A 98 -3.98 -12.77 -2.14
N ALA A 99 -4.03 -11.50 -1.73
CA ALA A 99 -4.67 -11.06 -0.50
C ALA A 99 -6.16 -11.42 -0.45
N SER A 100 -6.87 -11.37 -1.58
CA SER A 100 -8.28 -11.82 -1.65
C SER A 100 -8.44 -13.32 -1.43
N ILE A 101 -7.51 -14.14 -1.93
CA ILE A 101 -7.51 -15.60 -1.72
C ILE A 101 -7.14 -15.92 -0.26
N GLU A 102 -6.21 -15.17 0.32
CA GLU A 102 -5.85 -15.26 1.74
C GLU A 102 -7.04 -14.92 2.63
N THR A 103 -7.77 -13.84 2.31
CA THR A 103 -9.03 -13.47 2.98
C THR A 103 -10.06 -14.61 2.94
N ASP A 104 -10.26 -15.24 1.77
CA ASP A 104 -11.14 -16.41 1.65
C ASP A 104 -10.70 -17.57 2.55
N ARG A 105 -9.39 -17.86 2.64
CA ARG A 105 -8.86 -18.90 3.52
C ARG A 105 -9.13 -18.58 4.99
N LEU A 106 -8.89 -17.34 5.40
CA LEU A 106 -9.15 -16.89 6.78
C LEU A 106 -10.64 -16.94 7.13
N LEU A 107 -11.52 -16.53 6.21
CA LEU A 107 -12.97 -16.64 6.39
C LEU A 107 -13.42 -18.09 6.57
N ARG A 108 -12.85 -19.02 5.79
CA ARG A 108 -13.17 -20.45 5.92
C ARG A 108 -12.60 -21.08 7.19
N ALA A 109 -11.42 -20.63 7.63
CA ALA A 109 -10.77 -21.15 8.83
C ALA A 109 -11.43 -20.66 10.13
N TYR A 110 -11.74 -19.37 10.22
CA TYR A 110 -12.19 -18.74 11.48
C TYR A 110 -13.68 -18.35 11.48
N GLY A 111 -14.31 -18.21 10.32
CA GLY A 111 -15.72 -17.83 10.20
C GLY A 111 -16.04 -16.55 10.98
N ARG A 112 -16.98 -16.65 11.92
CA ARG A 112 -17.40 -15.51 12.78
C ARG A 112 -16.31 -15.06 13.78
N LYS A 113 -15.38 -15.95 14.14
CA LYS A 113 -14.27 -15.65 15.06
C LYS A 113 -13.11 -14.93 14.38
N LEU A 114 -13.21 -14.65 13.08
CA LEU A 114 -12.16 -13.95 12.36
C LEU A 114 -11.86 -12.57 12.95
N ALA A 115 -12.86 -11.89 13.51
CA ALA A 115 -12.67 -10.60 14.18
C ALA A 115 -11.77 -10.67 15.43
N GLU A 116 -11.59 -11.86 16.03
CA GLU A 116 -10.67 -12.08 17.15
C GLU A 116 -9.21 -12.17 16.68
N GLN A 117 -8.97 -12.39 15.39
CA GLN A 117 -7.65 -12.49 14.78
C GLN A 117 -7.10 -11.12 14.38
N GLN A 118 -7.18 -10.15 15.29
CA GLN A 118 -6.91 -8.73 15.01
C GLN A 118 -5.52 -8.50 14.40
N LEU A 119 -4.47 -9.14 14.92
CA LEU A 119 -3.11 -9.01 14.39
C LEU A 119 -2.99 -9.48 12.94
N ILE A 120 -3.66 -10.59 12.59
CA ILE A 120 -3.67 -11.11 11.22
C ILE A 120 -4.45 -10.17 10.30
N LEU A 121 -5.56 -9.62 10.79
CA LEU A 121 -6.38 -8.68 10.03
C LEU A 121 -5.69 -7.34 9.82
N THR A 122 -4.97 -6.82 10.82
CA THR A 122 -4.17 -5.61 10.70
C THR A 122 -3.08 -5.80 9.65
N ASP A 123 -2.26 -6.85 9.76
CA ASP A 123 -1.20 -7.14 8.77
C ASP A 123 -1.76 -7.27 7.34
N LEU A 124 -2.87 -7.99 7.17
CA LEU A 124 -3.50 -8.15 5.86
C LEU A 124 -4.06 -6.81 5.34
N SER A 125 -4.64 -5.99 6.22
CA SER A 125 -5.14 -4.66 5.88
C SER A 125 -4.00 -3.74 5.43
N ASP A 126 -2.89 -3.73 6.16
CA ASP A 126 -1.71 -2.91 5.84
C ASP A 126 -1.15 -3.28 4.46
N ARG A 127 -1.06 -4.58 4.17
CA ARG A 127 -0.64 -5.07 2.84
C ARG A 127 -1.61 -4.60 1.74
N ILE A 128 -2.92 -4.73 1.95
CA ILE A 128 -3.94 -4.30 0.98
C ILE A 128 -3.86 -2.79 0.73
N GLN A 129 -3.78 -1.99 1.80
CA GLN A 129 -3.64 -0.53 1.70
C GLN A 129 -2.35 -0.14 0.99
N GLY A 130 -1.24 -0.82 1.29
CA GLY A 130 0.03 -0.63 0.58
C GLY A 130 -0.11 -0.87 -0.92
N PHE A 131 -0.76 -1.96 -1.34
CA PHE A 131 -0.97 -2.24 -2.77
C PHE A 131 -1.90 -1.24 -3.46
N ILE A 132 -2.99 -0.82 -2.81
CA ILE A 132 -3.91 0.20 -3.34
C ILE A 132 -3.16 1.54 -3.50
N SER A 133 -2.37 1.90 -2.50
CA SER A 133 -1.60 3.15 -2.50
C SER A 133 -0.53 3.14 -3.59
N CYS A 134 0.14 2.00 -3.82
CA CYS A 134 1.02 1.82 -4.98
C CYS A 134 0.30 2.11 -6.30
N LEU A 135 -0.90 1.55 -6.51
CA LEU A 135 -1.66 1.81 -7.74
C LEU A 135 -2.01 3.29 -7.88
N ALA A 136 -2.48 3.93 -6.82
CA ALA A 136 -2.80 5.36 -6.84
C ALA A 136 -1.59 6.22 -7.20
N VAL A 137 -0.43 5.96 -6.56
CA VAL A 137 0.83 6.68 -6.81
C VAL A 137 1.35 6.43 -8.23
N ILE A 138 1.26 5.19 -8.72
CA ILE A 138 1.67 4.85 -10.10
C ILE A 138 0.83 5.61 -11.12
N HIS A 139 -0.49 5.55 -11.03
CA HIS A 139 -1.37 6.25 -11.97
C HIS A 139 -1.23 7.77 -11.86
N TYR A 140 -0.99 8.29 -10.65
CA TYR A 140 -0.73 9.72 -10.46
C TYR A 140 0.57 10.16 -11.14
N ALA A 141 1.66 9.42 -10.94
CA ALA A 141 2.95 9.73 -11.56
C ALA A 141 2.93 9.58 -13.09
N ASP A 142 2.26 8.55 -13.61
CA ASP A 142 2.06 8.36 -15.06
C ASP A 142 1.28 9.53 -15.67
N ARG A 143 0.26 10.04 -14.97
CA ARG A 143 -0.50 11.22 -15.41
C ARG A 143 0.32 12.50 -15.43
N LEU A 144 1.21 12.71 -14.46
CA LEU A 144 2.09 13.88 -14.45
C LEU A 144 3.13 13.82 -15.57
N ALA A 145 3.53 12.61 -15.97
CA ALA A 145 4.47 12.34 -17.06
C ALA A 145 5.83 13.05 -16.92
N ASP A 146 6.22 13.44 -15.70
CA ASP A 146 7.52 14.03 -15.41
C ASP A 146 8.48 13.00 -14.79
N THR A 147 9.76 13.17 -15.08
CA THR A 147 10.80 12.20 -14.68
C THR A 147 10.93 12.06 -13.16
N ASP A 148 10.77 13.15 -12.41
CA ASP A 148 10.98 13.14 -10.96
C ASP A 148 9.85 12.42 -10.24
N SER A 149 8.60 12.64 -10.66
CA SER A 149 7.44 11.91 -10.15
C SER A 149 7.52 10.42 -10.46
N VAL A 150 7.95 10.04 -11.67
CA VAL A 150 8.16 8.63 -12.05
C VAL A 150 9.25 7.98 -11.20
N GLN A 151 10.37 8.67 -10.98
CA GLN A 151 11.46 8.16 -10.12
C GLN A 151 11.04 8.04 -8.65
N ALA A 152 10.32 9.04 -8.13
CA ALA A 152 9.79 9.03 -6.76
C ALA A 152 8.79 7.87 -6.55
N ALA A 153 7.81 7.75 -7.45
CA ALA A 153 6.84 6.67 -7.44
C ALA A 153 7.50 5.30 -7.52
N THR A 154 8.50 5.13 -8.39
CA THR A 154 9.25 3.89 -8.54
C THR A 154 9.97 3.49 -7.26
N CYS A 155 10.69 4.44 -6.62
CA CYS A 155 11.41 4.18 -5.39
C CYS A 155 10.46 3.79 -4.25
N TRP A 156 9.37 4.57 -4.09
CA TRP A 156 8.39 4.35 -3.03
C TRP A 156 7.62 3.04 -3.21
N CYS A 157 7.05 2.79 -4.39
CA CYS A 157 6.28 1.58 -4.66
C CYS A 157 7.12 0.30 -4.51
N ARG A 158 8.41 0.33 -4.91
CA ARG A 158 9.31 -0.81 -4.66
C ARG A 158 9.49 -1.09 -3.18
N SER A 159 9.69 -0.05 -2.36
CA SER A 159 9.86 -0.19 -0.92
C SER A 159 8.63 -0.85 -0.29
N ILE A 160 7.43 -0.39 -0.66
CA ILE A 160 6.17 -0.96 -0.17
C ILE A 160 6.01 -2.42 -0.62
N LEU A 161 6.19 -2.72 -1.91
CA LEU A 161 6.02 -4.07 -2.44
C LEU A 161 7.02 -5.08 -1.85
N LEU A 162 8.27 -4.67 -1.61
CA LEU A 162 9.28 -5.50 -0.98
C LEU A 162 8.99 -5.71 0.50
N SER A 163 8.62 -4.65 1.23
CA SER A 163 8.24 -4.73 2.64
C SER A 163 7.06 -5.67 2.85
N CYS A 164 5.99 -5.54 2.06
CA CYS A 164 4.83 -6.43 2.10
C CYS A 164 5.17 -7.90 1.75
N ALA A 165 6.28 -8.14 1.04
CA ALA A 165 6.78 -9.47 0.72
C ALA A 165 7.80 -10.00 1.74
N GLY A 166 8.07 -9.25 2.82
CA GLY A 166 9.09 -9.59 3.82
C GLY A 166 10.52 -9.49 3.29
N LYS A 167 10.76 -8.70 2.25
CA LYS A 167 12.06 -8.56 1.58
C LYS A 167 12.67 -7.18 1.86
N ALA A 168 13.99 -7.15 2.00
CA ALA A 168 14.75 -5.92 2.10
C ALA A 168 15.00 -5.28 0.72
N LEU A 169 15.27 -3.97 0.71
CA LEU A 169 15.75 -3.25 -0.46
C LEU A 169 17.12 -3.79 -0.91
N VAL A 170 17.35 -3.84 -2.22
CA VAL A 170 18.64 -4.26 -2.78
C VAL A 170 19.54 -3.06 -3.09
N LYS A 171 20.85 -3.30 -3.31
CA LYS A 171 21.84 -2.26 -3.64
C LYS A 171 21.40 -1.32 -4.77
N GLY A 172 20.68 -1.84 -5.77
CA GLY A 172 20.12 -1.04 -6.86
C GLY A 172 19.08 -0.02 -6.40
N ASP A 173 18.24 -0.37 -5.43
CA ASP A 173 17.20 0.52 -4.91
C ASP A 173 17.80 1.65 -4.08
N TYR A 174 18.82 1.37 -3.26
CA TYR A 174 19.54 2.41 -2.53
C TYR A 174 20.22 3.41 -3.47
N ARG A 175 20.77 2.96 -4.59
CA ARG A 175 21.35 3.85 -5.60
C ARG A 175 20.29 4.74 -6.25
N ARG A 176 19.10 4.20 -6.54
CA ARG A 176 17.97 4.98 -7.07
C ARG A 176 17.50 6.04 -6.08
N LEU A 177 17.32 5.67 -4.82
CA LEU A 177 16.98 6.61 -3.74
C LEU A 177 18.00 7.74 -3.62
N ALA A 178 19.30 7.42 -3.68
CA ALA A 178 20.36 8.42 -3.67
C ALA A 178 20.30 9.36 -4.89
N ASN A 179 20.02 8.82 -6.09
CA ASN A 179 19.88 9.62 -7.30
C ASN A 179 18.65 10.54 -7.27
N LEU A 180 17.53 10.04 -6.75
CA LEU A 180 16.32 10.84 -6.53
C LEU A 180 16.62 12.00 -5.56
N GLY A 181 17.27 11.71 -4.43
CA GLY A 181 17.66 12.74 -3.46
C GLY A 181 18.53 13.84 -4.06
N ARG A 182 19.51 13.49 -4.91
CA ARG A 182 20.32 14.48 -5.64
C ARG A 182 19.48 15.35 -6.58
N SER A 183 18.55 14.74 -7.31
CA SER A 183 17.69 15.44 -8.27
C SER A 183 16.77 16.44 -7.56
N CYS A 184 16.19 16.04 -6.41
CA CYS A 184 15.40 16.94 -5.57
C CYS A 184 16.23 18.11 -5.03
N LEU A 185 17.45 17.87 -4.54
CA LEU A 185 18.31 18.92 -4.01
C LEU A 185 18.61 20.01 -5.05
N HIS A 186 18.94 19.60 -6.28
CA HIS A 186 19.18 20.56 -7.37
C HIS A 186 17.97 21.45 -7.65
N ARG A 187 16.76 20.92 -7.54
CA ARG A 187 15.51 21.66 -7.77
C ARG A 187 15.20 22.68 -6.66
N TYR A 188 15.51 22.35 -5.40
CA TYR A 188 15.24 23.24 -4.25
C TYR A 188 16.38 24.21 -3.92
N SER A 189 17.57 24.01 -4.51
CA SER A 189 18.70 24.95 -4.41
C SER A 189 18.69 26.06 -5.46
N ALA A 190 17.80 25.97 -6.45
CA ALA A 190 17.58 26.97 -7.51
C ALA A 190 16.38 27.86 -7.16
#